data_AF-A0AAV4NNI4-F1
#
_entry.id   AF-A0AAV4NNI4-F1
#
_cell.length_a   1.000
_cell.length_b   1.000
_cell.length_c   1.000
_cell.angle_alpha   90.00
_cell.angle_beta   90.00
_cell.angle_gamma   90.00
#
_symmetry.space_group_name_H-M   'P 1'
#
loop_
_entity.id
_entity.type
_entity.pdbx_description
1 polymer ?
#
loop_
_entity_poly.entity_id
_entity_poly.type
_entity_poly.pdbx_seq_one_letter_code
_entity_poly.pdbx_strand_id
1 'polypeptide(L)'
;MSLSFSICPRILLQWVISVGVESGNGGINLLHERQRYPNCAPNTPIPTFSPDGIRQGNNCLKIVVALYPYNARDQGDLSFRKGDRLGILDDSDPDWWHACHLTNQQNGYVPRNYVAPEKTVESEDWFFGRVSRKEAEKMLMLPSNPRGAFLIRNCEQTTGAYSLSIKDWEHQKSDHVKHYKIKAMDNGGFYVTTRKTFATLQELVAYYSEGANGLCHKLTIPCPKPKPHLWDLSPDTRDEWEIPRSSLQLIRKLGSGNFGDVWYGTTEVAVKTLKSGTMAPSAFLQEATIMKKFRHEKLVSLFAVCSKEEPILIVTEYMVNGSLLDYLRNKEGKNLRLHALIDMAAQIASGMAYLEREQLIHRDLAARNILVGDNNIVKVADFGLARIIEDSEYTARQGRKVKFCNEFLGAKFPIKWTAPEAALLGRFSIKSDVWSYGILLYELITHGQVPYPGMHNREVIEQVERGYRMPKPTNCECPDSVYSMMLQCWDADPEKRPTFEFLFGFFDDYFVSTEPSYRNAEDF
;
A
#
# COMPACT_ATOMS: atom_id res chain seq x y z
N MET A 1 -23.96 -42.95 23.90
CA MET A 1 -24.12 -43.55 22.56
C MET A 1 -23.19 -42.81 21.62
N SER A 2 -22.18 -43.52 21.11
CA SER A 2 -21.21 -43.05 20.12
C SER A 2 -21.91 -42.77 18.78
N LEU A 3 -21.70 -41.59 18.21
CA LEU A 3 -22.05 -41.28 16.82
C LEU A 3 -20.77 -40.87 16.09
N SER A 4 -20.19 -41.85 15.40
CA SER A 4 -19.16 -41.66 14.40
C SER A 4 -19.80 -41.03 13.16
N PHE A 5 -19.35 -39.84 12.76
CA PHE A 5 -19.66 -39.32 11.43
C PHE A 5 -18.52 -39.63 10.48
N SER A 6 -18.81 -40.52 9.53
CA SER A 6 -17.99 -40.84 8.37
C SER A 6 -17.94 -39.61 7.45
N ILE A 7 -16.73 -39.11 7.19
CA ILE A 7 -16.48 -38.04 6.21
C ILE A 7 -16.66 -38.64 4.81
N CYS A 8 -17.50 -38.00 3.99
CA CYS A 8 -17.77 -38.38 2.61
C CYS A 8 -16.52 -38.17 1.72
N PRO A 9 -15.93 -39.21 1.09
CA PRO A 9 -14.64 -39.12 0.38
C PRO A 9 -14.66 -38.29 -0.92
N ARG A 10 -15.80 -37.74 -1.34
CA ARG A 10 -15.92 -37.01 -2.61
C ARG A 10 -15.41 -35.56 -2.58
N ILE A 11 -15.21 -34.97 -1.41
CA ILE A 11 -14.75 -33.56 -1.30
C ILE A 11 -13.21 -33.45 -1.33
N LEU A 12 -12.48 -34.51 -0.97
CA LEU A 12 -11.01 -34.52 -1.07
C LEU A 12 -10.52 -34.63 -2.53
N LEU A 13 -11.28 -35.29 -3.41
CA LEU A 13 -10.85 -35.55 -4.79
C LEU A 13 -10.78 -34.28 -5.65
N GLN A 14 -11.60 -33.26 -5.35
CA GLN A 14 -11.55 -31.98 -6.09
C GLN A 14 -10.31 -31.15 -5.73
N TRP A 15 -9.75 -31.36 -4.53
CA TRP A 15 -8.50 -30.72 -4.08
C TRP A 15 -7.27 -31.40 -4.69
N VAL A 16 -7.33 -32.73 -4.88
CA VAL A 16 -6.24 -33.53 -5.46
C VAL A 16 -6.13 -33.37 -6.99
N ILE A 17 -7.22 -33.08 -7.71
CA ILE A 17 -7.16 -32.92 -9.17
C ILE A 17 -6.50 -31.59 -9.61
N SER A 18 -6.44 -30.55 -8.75
CA SER A 18 -5.67 -29.32 -9.03
C SER A 18 -4.19 -29.40 -8.61
N VAL A 19 -3.78 -30.45 -7.91
CA VAL A 19 -2.41 -30.67 -7.47
C VAL A 19 -2.07 -32.12 -7.83
N GLY A 20 -1.71 -32.37 -9.09
CA GLY A 20 -1.62 -33.71 -9.68
C GLY A 20 -0.85 -34.74 -8.84
N VAL A 21 -1.58 -35.54 -8.06
CA VAL A 21 -1.05 -36.67 -7.28
C VAL A 21 -2.08 -37.80 -7.35
N GLU A 22 -1.71 -38.93 -7.94
CA GLU A 22 -2.52 -40.16 -7.88
C GLU A 22 -2.37 -40.85 -6.52
N SER A 23 -3.49 -41.34 -5.98
CA SER A 23 -3.57 -42.02 -4.69
C SER A 23 -3.27 -43.51 -4.81
N GLY A 24 -2.17 -43.96 -4.19
CA GLY A 24 -1.83 -45.36 -3.95
C GLY A 24 -1.37 -45.59 -2.50
N ASN A 25 -1.87 -46.65 -1.86
CA ASN A 25 -1.60 -47.02 -0.47
C ASN A 25 -0.11 -47.29 -0.21
N GLY A 26 0.42 -46.65 0.85
CA GLY A 26 1.67 -47.03 1.52
C GLY A 26 2.82 -46.02 1.33
N GLY A 27 3.20 -45.36 2.43
CA GLY A 27 4.48 -44.67 2.61
C GLY A 27 4.84 -43.57 1.60
N ILE A 28 4.71 -42.30 1.99
CA ILE A 28 5.15 -41.17 1.16
C ILE A 28 6.68 -41.08 1.23
N ASN A 29 7.37 -41.74 0.30
CA ASN A 29 8.73 -41.38 -0.11
C ASN A 29 8.60 -40.49 -1.36
N LEU A 30 8.97 -39.20 -1.23
CA LEU A 30 9.09 -38.30 -2.37
C LEU A 30 10.34 -38.69 -3.18
N LEU A 31 10.14 -39.36 -4.32
CA LEU A 31 11.18 -39.53 -5.34
C LEU A 31 11.25 -38.24 -6.18
N HIS A 32 12.25 -37.40 -5.89
CA HIS A 32 12.66 -36.30 -6.76
C HIS A 32 13.35 -36.84 -8.01
N GLU A 33 12.84 -36.50 -9.20
CA GLU A 33 13.65 -36.52 -10.42
C GLU A 33 14.74 -35.46 -10.31
N ARG A 34 15.97 -35.94 -10.13
CA ARG A 34 17.20 -35.13 -10.10
C ARG A 34 17.49 -34.61 -11.50
N GLN A 35 17.33 -33.31 -11.73
CA GLN A 35 18.27 -32.60 -12.62
C GLN A 35 19.59 -32.46 -11.87
N ARG A 36 20.58 -33.27 -12.27
CA ARG A 36 21.94 -33.24 -11.73
C ARG A 36 22.67 -31.99 -12.23
N TYR A 37 23.08 -31.13 -11.30
CA TYR A 37 24.32 -30.35 -11.41
C TYR A 37 25.31 -30.87 -10.35
N PRO A 38 26.64 -30.76 -10.58
CA PRO A 38 27.62 -31.66 -9.97
C PRO A 38 27.86 -31.40 -8.48
N ASN A 39 28.07 -32.51 -7.76
CA ASN A 39 28.42 -32.58 -6.34
C ASN A 39 29.64 -31.72 -5.96
N CYS A 40 29.50 -30.91 -4.91
CA CYS A 40 30.62 -30.56 -4.02
C CYS A 40 30.44 -31.27 -2.67
N ALA A 41 31.51 -31.91 -2.21
CA ALA A 41 31.56 -32.80 -1.06
C ALA A 41 31.34 -32.08 0.29
N PRO A 42 30.91 -32.80 1.35
CA PRO A 42 30.80 -32.26 2.70
C PRO A 42 32.18 -32.25 3.40
N ASN A 43 32.33 -31.31 4.34
CA ASN A 43 33.49 -31.04 5.19
C ASN A 43 34.54 -30.08 4.59
N THR A 44 34.29 -28.78 4.78
CA THR A 44 35.36 -27.80 5.02
C THR A 44 35.13 -27.17 6.39
N PRO A 45 36.17 -27.00 7.23
CA PRO A 45 36.00 -26.40 8.55
C PRO A 45 35.59 -24.93 8.43
N ILE A 46 34.75 -24.48 9.36
CA ILE A 46 34.46 -23.07 9.60
C ILE A 46 35.81 -22.34 9.84
N PRO A 47 36.14 -21.25 9.13
CA PRO A 47 37.37 -20.52 9.40
C PRO A 47 37.22 -19.80 10.74
N THR A 48 38.06 -20.16 11.70
CA THR A 48 38.29 -19.36 12.91
C THR A 48 39.00 -18.08 12.51
N PHE A 49 38.32 -16.93 12.62
CA PHE A 49 38.94 -15.63 12.45
C PHE A 49 39.62 -15.18 13.75
N SER A 50 40.92 -14.89 13.65
CA SER A 50 41.70 -14.21 14.69
C SER A 50 41.44 -12.70 14.67
N PRO A 51 41.67 -11.97 15.78
CA PRO A 51 41.18 -10.60 15.98
C PRO A 51 41.97 -9.50 15.24
N ASP A 52 42.86 -9.83 14.32
CA ASP A 52 43.70 -8.87 13.60
C ASP A 52 43.84 -9.27 12.14
N GLY A 53 43.32 -8.48 11.21
CA GLY A 53 43.60 -8.66 9.79
C GLY A 53 42.51 -8.23 8.83
N ILE A 54 42.32 -6.92 8.68
CA ILE A 54 41.75 -6.36 7.45
C ILE A 54 42.71 -6.70 6.31
N ARG A 55 42.26 -7.56 5.39
CA ARG A 55 42.52 -7.60 3.92
C ARG A 55 42.68 -9.03 3.41
N GLN A 56 41.81 -9.43 2.48
CA GLN A 56 42.23 -10.06 1.23
C GLN A 56 41.12 -9.94 0.17
N GLY A 57 41.51 -9.52 -1.04
CA GLY A 57 40.68 -9.45 -2.26
C GLY A 57 40.39 -8.03 -2.73
N ASN A 58 40.84 -7.67 -3.93
CA ASN A 58 40.65 -6.36 -4.59
C ASN A 58 39.19 -6.13 -5.05
N ASN A 59 38.23 -6.19 -4.12
CA ASN A 59 36.92 -5.58 -4.30
C ASN A 59 36.81 -4.46 -3.28
N CYS A 60 36.72 -3.22 -3.77
CA CYS A 60 36.29 -2.10 -2.95
C CYS A 60 34.92 -2.48 -2.38
N LEU A 61 34.86 -2.85 -1.09
CA LEU A 61 33.60 -3.13 -0.40
C LEU A 61 32.68 -1.93 -0.67
N LYS A 62 31.56 -2.18 -1.34
CA LYS A 62 30.57 -1.14 -1.64
C LYS A 62 29.99 -0.67 -0.32
N ILE A 63 30.33 0.54 0.08
CA ILE A 63 29.86 1.14 1.34
C ILE A 63 28.55 1.87 1.06
N VAL A 64 27.54 1.56 1.86
CA VAL A 64 26.25 2.24 1.85
C VAL A 64 25.98 2.88 3.20
N VAL A 65 25.10 3.88 3.20
CA VAL A 65 24.60 4.57 4.40
C VAL A 65 23.12 4.27 4.56
N ALA A 66 22.70 3.98 5.79
CA ALA A 66 21.30 3.79 6.14
C ALA A 66 20.52 5.11 6.04
N LEU A 67 19.51 5.14 5.17
CA LEU A 67 18.59 6.28 4.99
C LEU A 67 17.50 6.32 6.07
N TYR A 68 17.15 5.17 6.63
CA TYR A 68 16.10 4.99 7.62
C TYR A 68 16.57 4.05 8.73
N PRO A 69 16.00 4.14 9.94
CA PRO A 69 16.20 3.09 10.94
C PRO A 69 15.46 1.81 10.53
N TYR A 70 16.08 0.66 10.79
CA TYR A 70 15.51 -0.66 10.59
C TYR A 70 15.74 -1.52 11.84
N ASN A 71 14.65 -2.09 12.35
CA ASN A 71 14.70 -3.08 13.41
C ASN A 71 14.53 -4.45 12.75
N ALA A 72 15.47 -5.36 13.03
CA ALA A 72 15.43 -6.74 12.57
C ALA A 72 14.07 -7.38 12.87
N ARG A 73 13.48 -7.99 11.85
CA ARG A 73 12.16 -8.62 11.92
C ARG A 73 12.26 -10.13 11.98
N ASP A 74 13.36 -10.67 11.47
CA ASP A 74 13.72 -12.07 11.46
C ASP A 74 15.13 -12.30 12.04
N GLN A 75 15.48 -13.55 12.36
CA GLN A 75 16.78 -13.89 12.96
C GLN A 75 17.96 -13.60 12.04
N GLY A 76 17.76 -13.62 10.72
CA GLY A 76 18.78 -13.34 9.71
C GLY A 76 18.99 -11.84 9.41
N ASP A 77 18.17 -10.96 9.98
CA ASP A 77 18.18 -9.53 9.67
C ASP A 77 19.21 -8.77 10.51
N LEU A 78 19.77 -7.71 9.91
CA LEU A 78 20.66 -6.79 10.59
C LEU A 78 19.92 -5.52 10.99
N SER A 79 19.87 -5.22 12.29
CA SER A 79 19.32 -3.94 12.79
C SER A 79 20.30 -2.79 12.58
N PHE A 80 19.80 -1.62 12.19
CA PHE A 80 20.62 -0.42 12.01
C PHE A 80 19.81 0.86 12.25
N ARG A 81 20.52 1.95 12.59
CA ARG A 81 19.98 3.30 12.75
C ARG A 81 20.24 4.11 11.49
N LYS A 82 19.43 5.15 11.29
CA LYS A 82 19.69 6.14 10.23
C LYS A 82 21.10 6.73 10.40
N GLY A 83 21.87 6.74 9.31
CA GLY A 83 23.25 7.23 9.26
C GLY A 83 24.32 6.15 9.49
N ASP A 84 23.94 4.93 9.91
CA ASP A 84 24.90 3.84 10.06
C ASP A 84 25.51 3.46 8.72
N ARG A 85 26.80 3.07 8.74
CA ARG A 85 27.58 2.69 7.55
C ARG A 85 27.68 1.17 7.47
N LEU A 86 27.31 0.64 6.31
CA LEU A 86 27.25 -0.80 6.06
C LEU A 86 28.13 -1.15 4.85
N GLY A 87 28.93 -2.21 4.98
CA GLY A 87 29.68 -2.80 3.86
C GLY A 87 28.85 -3.91 3.23
N ILE A 88 28.53 -3.78 1.94
CA ILE A 88 27.77 -4.80 1.22
C ILE A 88 28.66 -6.02 0.95
N LEU A 89 28.19 -7.18 1.39
CA LEU A 89 28.82 -8.48 1.18
C LEU A 89 28.25 -9.21 -0.04
N ASP A 90 26.93 -9.10 -0.26
CA ASP A 90 26.21 -9.67 -1.40
C ASP A 90 25.02 -8.76 -1.79
N ASP A 91 24.94 -8.39 -3.08
CA ASP A 91 23.84 -7.61 -3.67
C ASP A 91 23.11 -8.35 -4.82
N SER A 92 23.17 -9.68 -4.84
CA SER A 92 22.55 -10.52 -5.86
C SER A 92 21.00 -10.51 -5.83
N ASP A 93 20.39 -10.39 -4.66
CA ASP A 93 18.93 -10.30 -4.52
C ASP A 93 18.45 -8.85 -4.75
N PRO A 94 17.33 -8.65 -5.47
CA PRO A 94 16.85 -7.33 -5.85
C PRO A 94 16.33 -6.48 -4.69
N ASP A 95 15.83 -7.10 -3.62
CA ASP A 95 15.13 -6.43 -2.52
C ASP A 95 15.91 -6.48 -1.20
N TRP A 96 16.71 -7.53 -1.00
CA TRP A 96 17.45 -7.76 0.24
C TRP A 96 18.94 -7.97 -0.02
N TRP A 97 19.80 -7.19 0.63
CA TRP A 97 21.24 -7.32 0.49
C TRP A 97 21.85 -7.87 1.77
N HIS A 98 22.89 -8.69 1.64
CA HIS A 98 23.65 -9.14 2.80
C HIS A 98 24.75 -8.12 3.10
N ALA A 99 24.77 -7.59 4.31
CA ALA A 99 25.66 -6.50 4.69
C ALA A 99 26.34 -6.74 6.04
N CYS A 100 27.48 -6.08 6.24
CA CYS A 100 28.22 -6.01 7.49
C CYS A 100 28.14 -4.59 8.05
N HIS A 101 27.69 -4.44 9.29
CA HIS A 101 27.68 -3.16 9.97
C HIS A 101 29.09 -2.77 10.41
N LEU A 102 29.63 -1.68 9.86
CA LEU A 102 31.06 -1.37 9.99
C LEU A 102 31.52 -1.04 11.41
N THR A 103 30.62 -0.51 12.27
CA THR A 103 30.93 -0.20 13.67
C THR A 103 30.96 -1.42 14.59
N ASN A 104 29.94 -2.29 14.54
CA ASN A 104 29.80 -3.41 15.47
C ASN A 104 30.17 -4.78 14.87
N GLN A 105 30.54 -4.81 13.57
CA GLN A 105 30.95 -6.01 12.82
C GLN A 105 29.88 -7.12 12.75
N GLN A 106 28.60 -6.78 12.97
CA GLN A 106 27.49 -7.72 12.80
C GLN A 106 27.11 -7.85 11.33
N ASN A 107 26.75 -9.07 10.92
CA ASN A 107 26.30 -9.36 9.56
C ASN A 107 24.82 -9.75 9.56
N GLY A 108 24.14 -9.49 8.47
CA GLY A 108 22.78 -9.95 8.23
C GLY A 108 22.18 -9.29 7.00
N TYR A 109 20.92 -9.62 6.73
CA TYR A 109 20.16 -9.05 5.62
C TYR A 109 19.65 -7.65 5.95
N VAL A 110 19.71 -6.77 4.95
CA VAL A 110 19.19 -5.40 5.00
C VAL A 110 18.33 -5.12 3.78
N PRO A 111 17.21 -4.39 3.92
CA PRO A 111 16.42 -3.99 2.76
C PRO A 111 17.18 -3.03 1.87
N ARG A 112 17.28 -3.32 0.56
CA ARG A 112 17.97 -2.48 -0.43
C ARG A 112 17.43 -1.04 -0.44
N ASN A 113 16.12 -0.88 -0.33
CA ASN A 113 15.44 0.42 -0.35
C ASN A 113 15.67 1.26 0.92
N TYR A 114 16.36 0.72 1.93
CA TYR A 114 16.70 1.43 3.17
C TYR A 114 18.12 2.03 3.15
N VAL A 115 18.90 1.76 2.12
CA VAL A 115 20.31 2.15 2.04
C VAL A 115 20.62 2.87 0.73
N ALA A 116 21.62 3.74 0.74
CA ALA A 116 22.14 4.39 -0.46
C ALA A 116 23.67 4.38 -0.49
N PRO A 117 24.31 4.35 -1.67
CA PRO A 117 25.76 4.42 -1.77
C PRO A 117 26.33 5.67 -1.07
N GLU A 118 27.39 5.51 -0.30
CA GLU A 118 28.01 6.62 0.44
C GLU A 118 28.54 7.70 -0.52
N LYS A 119 28.43 8.97 -0.13
CA LYS A 119 28.92 10.15 -0.90
C LYS A 119 28.24 10.37 -2.24
N THR A 120 27.03 9.87 -2.41
CA THR A 120 26.20 10.08 -3.59
C THR A 120 25.01 10.97 -3.27
N VAL A 121 24.38 11.56 -4.28
CA VAL A 121 23.17 12.39 -4.07
C VAL A 121 22.03 11.56 -3.49
N GLU A 122 22.02 10.25 -3.74
CA GLU A 122 21.08 9.28 -3.19
C GLU A 122 21.17 9.15 -1.67
N SER A 123 22.34 9.43 -1.08
CA SER A 123 22.54 9.43 0.37
C SER A 123 22.00 10.69 1.08
N GLU A 124 21.61 11.70 0.32
CA GLU A 124 21.13 12.97 0.85
C GLU A 124 19.65 12.91 1.26
N ASP A 125 19.31 13.49 2.41
CA ASP A 125 17.94 13.50 2.94
C ASP A 125 16.94 14.26 2.06
N TRP A 126 17.42 15.28 1.34
CA TRP A 126 16.60 16.12 0.47
C TRP A 126 16.43 15.55 -0.94
N PHE A 127 17.11 14.46 -1.31
CA PHE A 127 17.04 13.87 -2.63
C PHE A 127 16.05 12.69 -2.71
N PHE A 128 15.07 12.82 -3.59
CA PHE A 128 13.94 11.89 -3.71
C PHE A 128 14.00 11.04 -4.99
N GLY A 129 15.04 11.19 -5.81
CA GLY A 129 15.20 10.40 -7.03
C GLY A 129 14.04 10.59 -8.01
N ARG A 130 13.48 9.49 -8.50
CA ARG A 130 12.38 9.45 -9.48
C ARG A 130 11.01 9.65 -8.82
N VAL A 131 10.83 10.82 -8.21
CA VAL A 131 9.54 11.27 -7.69
C VAL A 131 8.92 12.22 -8.69
N SER A 132 7.63 12.04 -8.96
CA SER A 132 6.89 12.93 -9.86
C SER A 132 6.69 14.31 -9.25
N ARG A 133 6.41 15.31 -10.09
CA ARG A 133 6.01 16.66 -9.65
C ARG A 133 4.87 16.58 -8.64
N LYS A 134 3.88 15.76 -8.97
CA LYS A 134 2.65 15.61 -8.22
C LYS A 134 2.86 14.96 -6.86
N GLU A 135 3.64 13.88 -6.81
CA GLU A 135 4.01 13.23 -5.55
C GLU A 135 4.85 14.17 -4.68
N ALA A 136 5.76 14.95 -5.27
CA ALA A 136 6.50 15.98 -4.56
C ALA A 136 5.59 17.04 -3.93
N GLU A 137 4.58 17.51 -4.68
CA GLU A 137 3.57 18.44 -4.15
C GLU A 137 2.81 17.82 -2.97
N LYS A 138 2.32 16.58 -3.11
CA LYS A 138 1.61 15.86 -2.04
C LYS A 138 2.46 15.74 -0.77
N MET A 139 3.72 15.33 -0.91
CA MET A 139 4.63 15.19 0.22
C MET A 139 4.93 16.53 0.90
N LEU A 140 5.21 17.58 0.12
CA LEU A 140 5.49 18.91 0.66
C LEU A 140 4.27 19.56 1.30
N MET A 141 3.06 19.29 0.80
CA MET A 141 1.81 19.83 1.32
C MET A 141 1.35 19.21 2.65
N LEU A 142 2.06 18.20 3.17
CA LEU A 142 1.79 17.66 4.50
C LEU A 142 1.81 18.77 5.57
N PRO A 143 0.88 18.76 6.55
CA PRO A 143 0.80 19.79 7.59
C PRO A 143 2.05 19.90 8.48
N SER A 144 2.81 18.81 8.59
CA SER A 144 4.07 18.77 9.33
C SER A 144 5.18 19.61 8.71
N ASN A 145 5.09 19.91 7.40
CA ASN A 145 6.10 20.67 6.69
C ASN A 145 5.89 22.18 6.88
N PRO A 146 6.92 22.92 7.36
CA PRO A 146 6.87 24.37 7.42
C PRO A 146 7.09 25.01 6.05
N ARG A 147 6.85 26.31 5.96
CA ARG A 147 7.26 27.12 4.80
C ARG A 147 8.77 26.99 4.55
N GLY A 148 9.16 26.85 3.29
CA GLY A 148 10.54 26.62 2.87
C GLY A 148 11.00 25.16 2.95
N ALA A 149 10.13 24.23 3.38
CA ALA A 149 10.41 22.81 3.26
C ALA A 149 10.61 22.44 1.79
N PHE A 150 11.59 21.58 1.50
CA PHE A 150 12.01 21.36 0.11
C PHE A 150 12.44 19.91 -0.17
N LEU A 151 12.44 19.57 -1.46
CA LEU A 151 13.08 18.35 -1.97
C LEU A 151 13.64 18.56 -3.37
N ILE A 152 14.64 17.76 -3.73
CA ILE A 152 15.18 17.66 -5.09
C ILE A 152 14.82 16.28 -5.66
N ARG A 153 14.36 16.28 -6.90
CA ARG A 153 13.96 15.09 -7.66
C ARG A 153 14.52 15.14 -9.07
N ASN A 154 14.55 14.01 -9.76
CA ASN A 154 14.84 13.96 -11.18
C ASN A 154 13.79 14.76 -11.96
N CYS A 155 14.22 15.47 -13.00
CA CYS A 155 13.30 16.17 -13.90
C CYS A 155 12.58 15.17 -14.81
N GLU A 156 11.25 15.19 -14.82
CA GLU A 156 10.43 14.32 -15.68
C GLU A 156 10.64 14.61 -17.17
N GLN A 157 10.84 15.89 -17.51
CA GLN A 157 10.90 16.37 -18.89
C GLN A 157 12.30 16.33 -19.49
N THR A 158 13.34 16.15 -18.67
CA THR A 158 14.73 16.27 -19.15
C THR A 158 15.62 15.29 -18.41
N THR A 159 16.05 14.25 -19.12
CA THR A 159 16.98 13.24 -18.61
C THR A 159 18.29 13.90 -18.16
N GLY A 160 18.75 13.58 -16.95
CA GLY A 160 19.97 14.15 -16.37
C GLY A 160 19.80 15.54 -15.73
N ALA A 161 18.64 16.18 -15.84
CA ALA A 161 18.33 17.40 -15.10
C ALA A 161 17.59 17.08 -13.78
N TYR A 162 17.60 18.05 -12.87
CA TYR A 162 16.92 17.95 -11.58
C TYR A 162 15.83 19.02 -11.44
N SER A 163 14.95 18.86 -10.47
CA SER A 163 13.91 19.83 -10.11
C SER A 163 13.91 20.03 -8.60
N LEU A 164 13.98 21.29 -8.16
CA LEU A 164 13.84 21.71 -6.78
C LEU A 164 12.38 22.10 -6.53
N SER A 165 11.75 21.46 -5.55
CA SER A 165 10.35 21.73 -5.17
C SER A 165 10.32 22.31 -3.76
N ILE A 166 9.61 23.41 -3.53
CA ILE A 166 9.62 24.16 -2.25
C ILE A 166 8.18 24.48 -1.82
N LYS A 167 7.83 24.19 -0.56
CA LYS A 167 6.57 24.63 0.05
C LYS A 167 6.61 26.13 0.31
N ASP A 168 5.62 26.84 -0.18
CA ASP A 168 5.43 28.28 0.01
C ASP A 168 4.00 28.60 0.43
N TRP A 169 3.76 29.85 0.83
CA TRP A 169 2.45 30.32 1.23
C TRP A 169 2.19 31.73 0.69
N GLU A 170 1.02 31.93 0.08
CA GLU A 170 0.54 33.21 -0.44
C GLU A 170 -0.89 33.48 0.05
N HIS A 171 -1.20 34.73 0.44
CA HIS A 171 -2.51 35.10 0.99
C HIS A 171 -3.71 34.71 0.12
N GLN A 172 -3.56 34.70 -1.21
CA GLN A 172 -4.64 34.38 -2.15
C GLN A 172 -4.71 32.88 -2.50
N LYS A 173 -3.59 32.15 -2.41
CA LYS A 173 -3.48 30.74 -2.84
C LYS A 173 -3.38 29.75 -1.68
N SER A 174 -3.23 30.23 -0.46
CA SER A 174 -2.88 29.43 0.72
C SER A 174 -1.55 28.69 0.54
N ASP A 175 -1.36 27.57 1.25
CA ASP A 175 -0.18 26.72 1.08
C ASP A 175 -0.14 26.16 -0.35
N HIS A 176 1.03 26.22 -0.99
CA HIS A 176 1.25 25.69 -2.33
C HIS A 176 2.73 25.32 -2.49
N VAL A 177 3.10 24.75 -3.64
CA VAL A 177 4.47 24.28 -3.90
C VAL A 177 4.99 24.90 -5.20
N LYS A 178 6.20 25.47 -5.13
CA LYS A 178 6.90 26.06 -6.29
C LYS A 178 8.00 25.15 -6.78
N HIS A 179 8.13 25.03 -8.10
CA HIS A 179 9.11 24.15 -8.77
C HIS A 179 10.12 24.97 -9.58
N TYR A 180 11.40 24.72 -9.35
CA TYR A 180 12.53 25.32 -10.05
C TYR A 180 13.32 24.25 -10.79
N LYS A 181 13.64 24.49 -12.06
CA LYS A 181 14.47 23.57 -12.85
C LYS A 181 15.94 23.79 -12.51
N ILE A 182 16.62 22.71 -12.10
CA ILE A 182 18.07 22.70 -11.94
C ILE A 182 18.67 22.14 -13.24
N LYS A 183 19.41 22.99 -13.95
CA LYS A 183 20.05 22.63 -15.21
C LYS A 183 21.48 22.16 -14.94
N ALA A 184 21.88 21.10 -15.64
CA ALA A 184 23.26 20.64 -15.68
C ALA A 184 24.04 21.42 -16.76
N MET A 185 25.32 21.71 -16.51
CA MET A 185 26.23 22.34 -17.47
C MET A 185 27.10 21.28 -18.15
N ASP A 186 27.51 21.54 -19.39
CA ASP A 186 28.34 20.62 -20.19
C ASP A 186 29.72 20.38 -19.57
N ASN A 187 30.24 21.33 -18.77
CA ASN A 187 31.54 21.26 -18.10
C ASN A 187 31.48 20.65 -16.68
N GLY A 188 30.33 20.10 -16.28
CA GLY A 188 30.10 19.62 -14.92
C GLY A 188 29.72 20.78 -13.98
N GLY A 189 28.51 20.72 -13.45
CA GLY A 189 27.97 21.72 -12.53
C GLY A 189 26.46 21.93 -12.70
N PHE A 190 25.87 22.66 -11.76
CA PHE A 190 24.44 22.85 -11.62
C PHE A 190 24.09 24.32 -11.40
N TYR A 191 22.94 24.75 -11.91
CA TYR A 191 22.41 26.08 -11.62
C TYR A 191 20.88 26.12 -11.71
N VAL A 192 20.29 27.07 -10.99
CA VAL A 192 18.86 27.44 -11.10
C VAL A 192 18.74 28.74 -11.91
N THR A 193 19.55 29.74 -11.58
CA THR A 193 19.71 30.99 -12.34
C THR A 193 21.08 31.01 -13.02
N THR A 194 21.20 31.64 -14.18
CA THR A 194 22.48 31.81 -14.89
C THR A 194 23.50 32.64 -14.10
N ARG A 195 23.05 33.36 -13.07
CA ARG A 195 23.87 34.25 -12.23
C ARG A 195 24.80 33.51 -11.27
N LYS A 196 24.47 32.27 -10.89
CA LYS A 196 25.26 31.49 -9.92
C LYS A 196 25.25 30.01 -10.27
N THR A 197 26.45 29.44 -10.40
CA THR A 197 26.70 28.03 -10.69
C THR A 197 27.34 27.33 -9.48
N PHE A 198 27.15 26.02 -9.40
CA PHE A 198 27.61 25.15 -8.31
C PHE A 198 28.27 23.90 -8.90
N ALA A 199 29.31 23.36 -8.25
CA ALA A 199 29.93 22.13 -8.73
C ALA A 199 29.07 20.90 -8.38
N THR A 200 28.38 20.96 -7.24
CA THR A 200 27.55 19.86 -6.72
C THR A 200 26.16 20.35 -6.31
N LEU A 201 25.19 19.43 -6.21
CA LEU A 201 23.86 19.75 -5.68
C LEU A 201 23.92 20.11 -4.19
N GLN A 202 24.87 19.53 -3.44
CA GLN A 202 25.11 19.86 -2.04
C GLN A 202 25.46 21.34 -1.84
N GLU A 203 26.36 21.87 -2.67
CA GLU A 203 26.70 23.31 -2.65
C GLU A 203 25.51 24.20 -3.00
N LEU A 204 24.69 23.77 -3.96
CA LEU A 204 23.46 24.48 -4.34
C LEU A 204 22.49 24.55 -3.15
N VAL A 205 22.26 23.43 -2.47
CA VAL A 205 21.37 23.36 -1.30
C VAL A 205 21.92 24.21 -0.15
N ALA A 206 23.22 24.15 0.13
CA ALA A 206 23.84 24.96 1.18
C ALA A 206 23.63 26.46 0.93
N TYR A 207 23.89 26.93 -0.29
CA TYR A 207 23.73 28.33 -0.67
C TYR A 207 22.29 28.85 -0.52
N TYR A 208 21.30 28.09 -0.99
CA TYR A 208 19.89 28.49 -0.89
C TYR A 208 19.28 28.25 0.51
N SER A 209 20.00 27.55 1.39
CA SER A 209 19.65 27.42 2.81
C SER A 209 20.08 28.67 3.61
N GLU A 210 21.18 29.32 3.21
CA GLU A 210 21.64 30.58 3.82
C GLU A 210 20.73 31.77 3.48
N GLY A 211 20.20 31.81 2.25
CA GLY A 211 19.32 32.89 1.79
C GLY A 211 18.47 32.51 0.59
N ALA A 212 17.34 33.20 0.40
CA ALA A 212 16.42 32.90 -0.69
C ALA A 212 17.02 33.16 -2.08
N ASN A 213 17.83 34.21 -2.23
CA ASN A 213 18.65 34.49 -3.42
C ASN A 213 17.90 34.34 -4.77
N GLY A 214 16.63 34.78 -4.83
CA GLY A 214 15.77 34.70 -6.02
C GLY A 214 14.75 33.54 -6.00
N LEU A 215 14.84 32.63 -5.02
CA LEU A 215 13.77 31.67 -4.73
C LEU A 215 12.64 32.33 -3.94
N CYS A 216 11.46 31.71 -3.96
CA CYS A 216 10.29 32.16 -3.21
C CYS A 216 10.48 32.18 -1.70
N HIS A 217 11.37 31.33 -1.18
CA HIS A 217 11.74 31.28 0.23
C HIS A 217 13.11 30.61 0.34
N LYS A 218 13.86 30.88 1.41
CA LYS A 218 15.07 30.12 1.74
C LYS A 218 14.72 28.66 2.03
N LEU A 219 15.62 27.74 1.70
CA LEU A 219 15.46 26.34 2.04
C LEU A 219 15.58 26.19 3.56
N THR A 220 14.58 25.58 4.20
CA THR A 220 14.55 25.44 5.66
C THR A 220 14.89 24.02 6.09
N ILE A 221 14.00 23.08 5.82
CA ILE A 221 14.21 21.66 6.14
C ILE A 221 13.94 20.78 4.92
N PRO A 222 14.68 19.67 4.76
CA PRO A 222 14.30 18.63 3.81
C PRO A 222 12.90 18.11 4.11
N CYS A 223 12.13 17.84 3.06
CA CYS A 223 10.88 17.11 3.18
C CYS A 223 11.19 15.74 3.83
N PRO A 224 10.44 15.31 4.85
CA PRO A 224 10.58 13.97 5.40
C PRO A 224 10.37 12.93 4.29
N LYS A 225 11.35 12.04 4.08
CA LYS A 225 11.18 10.94 3.12
C LYS A 225 10.17 9.93 3.68
N PRO A 226 9.22 9.45 2.87
CA PRO A 226 8.33 8.38 3.29
C PRO A 226 9.16 7.12 3.58
N LYS A 227 8.83 6.43 4.68
CA LYS A 227 9.44 5.14 5.00
C LYS A 227 9.16 4.18 3.83
N PRO A 228 10.17 3.52 3.26
CA PRO A 228 9.96 2.61 2.15
C PRO A 228 9.03 1.46 2.56
N HIS A 229 8.13 1.05 1.67
CA HIS A 229 7.29 -0.12 1.91
C HIS A 229 8.14 -1.39 1.88
N LEU A 230 7.89 -2.29 2.84
CA LEU A 230 8.47 -3.63 2.86
C LEU A 230 7.37 -4.61 2.50
N TRP A 231 7.56 -5.34 1.41
CA TRP A 231 6.58 -6.31 0.91
C TRP A 231 6.57 -7.61 1.70
N ASP A 232 7.72 -7.99 2.25
CA ASP A 232 7.97 -9.26 2.92
C ASP A 232 8.68 -9.01 4.27
N LEU A 233 8.62 -9.97 5.20
CA LEU A 233 9.29 -9.84 6.51
C LEU A 233 10.80 -10.07 6.41
N SER A 234 11.21 -10.94 5.48
CA SER A 234 12.59 -11.39 5.25
C SER A 234 12.68 -12.03 3.85
N PRO A 235 13.90 -12.31 3.32
CA PRO A 235 14.05 -13.07 2.07
C PRO A 235 13.35 -14.42 2.10
N ASP A 236 13.42 -15.13 3.23
CA ASP A 236 12.88 -16.49 3.38
C ASP A 236 11.34 -16.49 3.34
N THR A 237 10.71 -15.46 3.92
CA THR A 237 9.24 -15.33 3.93
C THR A 237 8.65 -14.92 2.57
N ARG A 238 9.48 -14.51 1.60
CA ARG A 238 9.04 -14.27 0.21
C ARG A 238 8.45 -15.54 -0.41
N ASP A 239 9.11 -16.67 -0.17
CA ASP A 239 8.75 -17.98 -0.73
C ASP A 239 8.04 -18.86 0.31
N GLU A 240 8.44 -18.79 1.59
CA GLU A 240 7.87 -19.53 2.72
C GLU A 240 7.08 -18.63 3.71
N TRP A 241 5.84 -18.33 3.35
CA TRP A 241 4.92 -17.45 4.10
C TRP A 241 4.19 -18.13 5.26
N GLU A 242 4.30 -19.46 5.39
CA GLU A 242 3.69 -20.20 6.50
C GLU A 242 4.67 -20.27 7.68
N ILE A 243 4.41 -19.49 8.74
CA ILE A 243 5.30 -19.37 9.90
C ILE A 243 4.74 -20.11 11.13
N PRO A 244 5.61 -20.62 12.03
CA PRO A 244 5.16 -21.28 13.24
C PRO A 244 4.41 -20.31 14.16
N ARG A 245 3.31 -20.76 14.77
CA ARG A 245 2.48 -19.92 15.66
C ARG A 245 3.28 -19.29 16.81
N SER A 246 4.33 -19.98 17.27
CA SER A 246 5.23 -19.58 18.35
C SER A 246 6.13 -18.38 18.02
N SER A 247 6.33 -18.04 16.75
CA SER A 247 7.09 -16.85 16.35
C SER A 247 6.31 -15.54 16.53
N LEU A 248 5.00 -15.62 16.81
CA LEU A 248 4.12 -14.46 16.93
C LEU A 248 3.55 -14.34 18.34
N GLN A 249 3.77 -13.18 18.96
CA GLN A 249 3.08 -12.82 20.19
C GLN A 249 1.96 -11.82 19.90
N LEU A 250 0.77 -12.09 20.43
CA LEU A 250 -0.37 -11.15 20.38
C LEU A 250 -0.26 -10.20 21.58
N ILE A 251 -0.05 -8.91 21.34
CA ILE A 251 0.25 -7.93 22.38
C ILE A 251 -1.02 -7.19 22.82
N ARG A 252 -1.73 -6.58 21.86
CA ARG A 252 -2.87 -5.69 22.13
C ARG A 252 -4.00 -6.00 21.18
N LYS A 253 -5.23 -6.11 21.66
CA LYS A 253 -6.40 -6.22 20.78
C LYS A 253 -6.68 -4.88 20.09
N LEU A 254 -6.77 -4.90 18.77
CA LEU A 254 -7.07 -3.73 17.93
C LEU A 254 -8.58 -3.62 17.65
N GLY A 255 -9.26 -4.74 17.46
CA GLY A 255 -10.68 -4.76 17.17
C GLY A 255 -11.28 -6.16 17.16
N SER A 256 -12.59 -6.20 16.99
CA SER A 256 -13.36 -7.42 16.78
C SER A 256 -14.20 -7.24 15.52
N GLY A 257 -13.95 -8.10 14.53
CA GLY A 257 -14.74 -8.19 13.31
C GLY A 257 -15.74 -9.35 13.36
N ASN A 258 -16.46 -9.52 12.26
CA ASN A 258 -17.45 -10.59 12.11
C ASN A 258 -16.86 -12.01 12.16
N PHE A 259 -15.60 -12.14 11.72
CA PHE A 259 -14.92 -13.44 11.55
C PHE A 259 -13.89 -13.73 12.65
N GLY A 260 -13.62 -12.75 13.52
CA GLY A 260 -12.70 -12.94 14.63
C GLY A 260 -12.11 -11.63 15.13
N ASP A 261 -11.02 -11.72 15.86
CA ASP A 261 -10.39 -10.57 16.50
C ASP A 261 -9.13 -10.16 15.72
N VAL A 262 -8.85 -8.85 15.71
CA VAL A 262 -7.62 -8.31 15.14
C VAL A 262 -6.74 -7.85 16.29
N TRP A 263 -5.48 -8.25 16.27
CA TRP A 263 -4.49 -7.98 17.31
C TRP A 263 -3.27 -7.28 16.73
N TYR A 264 -2.66 -6.42 17.52
CA TYR A 264 -1.32 -5.91 17.30
C TYR A 264 -0.32 -6.97 17.80
N GLY A 265 0.58 -7.38 16.92
CA GLY A 265 1.60 -8.40 17.19
C GLY A 265 2.99 -7.82 17.43
N THR A 266 3.94 -8.72 17.76
CA THR A 266 5.39 -8.40 17.72
C THR A 266 5.81 -7.92 16.33
N THR A 267 6.74 -6.95 16.27
CA THR A 267 7.30 -6.44 15.00
C THR A 267 6.34 -5.56 14.17
N GLU A 268 5.45 -4.82 14.83
CA GLU A 268 4.54 -3.86 14.16
C GLU A 268 3.64 -4.50 13.09
N VAL A 269 3.03 -5.63 13.42
CA VAL A 269 2.10 -6.35 12.53
C VAL A 269 0.66 -6.37 13.05
N ALA A 270 -0.31 -6.50 12.15
CA ALA A 270 -1.70 -6.79 12.48
C ALA A 270 -2.01 -8.27 12.24
N VAL A 271 -2.55 -8.94 13.26
CA VAL A 271 -2.83 -10.38 13.28
C VAL A 271 -4.34 -10.60 13.39
N LYS A 272 -4.95 -11.10 12.32
CA LYS A 272 -6.37 -11.50 12.27
C LYS A 272 -6.47 -12.95 12.74
N THR A 273 -7.26 -13.19 13.79
CA THR A 273 -7.54 -14.54 14.30
C THR A 273 -8.86 -15.04 13.75
N LEU A 274 -8.97 -16.32 13.40
CA LEU A 274 -10.25 -16.94 13.11
C LEU A 274 -10.86 -17.54 14.37
N LYS A 275 -12.09 -17.15 14.72
CA LYS A 275 -12.83 -17.79 15.83
C LYS A 275 -13.46 -19.10 15.38
N SER A 276 -13.30 -20.16 16.16
CA SER A 276 -13.90 -21.47 15.88
C SER A 276 -15.42 -21.33 15.69
N GLY A 277 -15.95 -21.92 14.61
CA GLY A 277 -17.38 -21.90 14.28
C GLY A 277 -17.90 -20.65 13.56
N THR A 278 -17.05 -19.67 13.23
CA THR A 278 -17.50 -18.45 12.51
C THR A 278 -17.48 -18.57 11.00
N MET A 279 -16.47 -19.22 10.41
CA MET A 279 -16.39 -19.57 8.98
C MET A 279 -15.51 -20.80 8.78
N ALA A 280 -15.58 -21.40 7.58
CA ALA A 280 -14.70 -22.50 7.22
C ALA A 280 -13.23 -22.00 7.08
N PRO A 281 -12.24 -22.72 7.63
CA PRO A 281 -10.81 -22.43 7.44
C PRO A 281 -10.40 -22.12 6.00
N SER A 282 -10.99 -22.82 5.03
CA SER A 282 -10.72 -22.63 3.60
C SER A 282 -11.10 -21.23 3.10
N ALA A 283 -12.22 -20.68 3.57
CA ALA A 283 -12.65 -19.33 3.21
C ALA A 283 -11.76 -18.26 3.85
N PHE A 284 -11.23 -18.52 5.04
CA PHE A 284 -10.28 -17.63 5.71
C PHE A 284 -8.92 -17.64 4.99
N LEU A 285 -8.43 -18.82 4.61
CA LEU A 285 -7.19 -18.95 3.82
C LEU A 285 -7.34 -18.42 2.39
N GLN A 286 -8.55 -18.34 1.85
CA GLN A 286 -8.80 -17.71 0.56
C GLN A 286 -8.45 -16.21 0.58
N GLU A 287 -8.73 -15.50 1.67
CA GLU A 287 -8.33 -14.10 1.86
C GLU A 287 -6.80 -13.97 1.74
N ALA A 288 -6.05 -14.80 2.47
CA ALA A 288 -4.60 -14.83 2.39
C ALA A 288 -4.09 -15.21 0.98
N THR A 289 -4.76 -16.14 0.29
CA THR A 289 -4.40 -16.55 -1.07
C THR A 289 -4.54 -15.38 -2.06
N ILE A 290 -5.59 -14.59 -1.92
CA ILE A 290 -5.82 -13.38 -2.73
C ILE A 290 -4.72 -12.35 -2.42
N MET A 291 -4.51 -12.03 -1.15
CA MET A 291 -3.50 -11.04 -0.74
C MET A 291 -2.08 -11.44 -1.17
N LYS A 292 -1.76 -12.73 -1.21
CA LYS A 292 -0.48 -13.22 -1.73
C LYS A 292 -0.28 -12.89 -3.22
N LYS A 293 -1.34 -13.06 -4.02
CA LYS A 293 -1.26 -12.88 -5.48
C LYS A 293 -1.26 -11.40 -5.88
N PHE A 294 -1.94 -10.55 -5.12
CA PHE A 294 -2.20 -9.17 -5.48
C PHE A 294 -1.39 -8.21 -4.60
N ARG A 295 -0.27 -7.72 -5.13
CA ARG A 295 0.65 -6.80 -4.44
C ARG A 295 0.60 -5.41 -5.08
N HIS A 296 0.18 -4.41 -4.31
CA HIS A 296 0.15 -3.02 -4.75
C HIS A 296 0.24 -2.07 -3.54
N GLU A 297 0.82 -0.89 -3.72
CA GLU A 297 1.14 0.03 -2.61
C GLU A 297 -0.11 0.47 -1.83
N LYS A 298 -1.26 0.54 -2.52
CA LYS A 298 -2.56 0.93 -1.95
C LYS A 298 -3.45 -0.26 -1.57
N LEU A 299 -2.88 -1.46 -1.46
CA LEU A 299 -3.52 -2.65 -0.90
C LEU A 299 -2.75 -3.09 0.34
N VAL A 300 -3.47 -3.58 1.35
CA VAL A 300 -2.83 -4.12 2.56
C VAL A 300 -2.05 -5.39 2.22
N SER A 301 -0.79 -5.40 2.61
CA SER A 301 0.15 -6.50 2.33
C SER A 301 -0.02 -7.64 3.32
N LEU A 302 -0.03 -8.87 2.80
CA LEU A 302 0.12 -10.09 3.58
C LEU A 302 1.60 -10.33 3.85
N PHE A 303 1.95 -10.55 5.10
CA PHE A 303 3.30 -10.93 5.50
C PHE A 303 3.44 -12.43 5.73
N ALA A 304 2.47 -13.05 6.41
CA ALA A 304 2.54 -14.46 6.75
C ALA A 304 1.18 -15.04 7.14
N VAL A 305 1.11 -16.37 7.25
CA VAL A 305 -0.03 -17.10 7.82
C VAL A 305 0.45 -18.16 8.78
N CYS A 306 -0.33 -18.41 9.83
CA CYS A 306 -0.17 -19.58 10.68
C CYS A 306 -1.37 -20.51 10.49
N SER A 307 -1.23 -21.53 9.65
CA SER A 307 -2.33 -22.48 9.33
C SER A 307 -2.15 -23.89 9.87
N LYS A 308 -0.96 -24.26 10.37
CA LYS A 308 -0.69 -25.60 10.91
C LYS A 308 -1.40 -25.90 12.23
N GLU A 309 -1.74 -24.87 13.00
CA GLU A 309 -2.35 -24.98 14.32
C GLU A 309 -3.55 -24.03 14.44
N GLU A 310 -4.58 -24.43 15.20
CA GLU A 310 -5.68 -23.53 15.55
C GLU A 310 -5.32 -22.64 16.76
N PRO A 311 -5.76 -21.37 16.79
CA PRO A 311 -6.55 -20.69 15.75
C PRO A 311 -5.68 -20.24 14.57
N ILE A 312 -6.21 -20.36 13.35
CA ILE A 312 -5.53 -19.89 12.14
C ILE A 312 -5.33 -18.38 12.21
N LEU A 313 -4.14 -17.92 11.83
CA LEU A 313 -3.77 -16.51 11.82
C LEU A 313 -3.42 -16.01 10.42
N ILE A 314 -3.83 -14.78 10.13
CA ILE A 314 -3.34 -14.01 8.98
C ILE A 314 -2.57 -12.81 9.51
N VAL A 315 -1.32 -12.66 9.08
CA VAL A 315 -0.41 -11.59 9.50
C VAL A 315 -0.25 -10.59 8.37
N THR A 316 -0.54 -9.33 8.66
CA THR A 316 -0.56 -8.23 7.69
C THR A 316 0.19 -7.03 8.25
N GLU A 317 0.48 -6.05 7.39
CA GLU A 317 1.03 -4.78 7.84
C GLU A 317 0.10 -4.09 8.85
N TYR A 318 0.69 -3.50 9.90
CA TYR A 318 -0.06 -2.72 10.87
C TYR A 318 -0.32 -1.29 10.36
N MET A 319 -1.59 -0.92 10.28
CA MET A 319 -2.04 0.41 9.89
C MET A 319 -2.41 1.21 11.15
N VAL A 320 -1.52 2.13 11.55
CA VAL A 320 -1.50 2.77 12.88
C VAL A 320 -2.81 3.49 13.23
N ASN A 321 -3.50 4.05 12.24
CA ASN A 321 -4.71 4.86 12.43
C ASN A 321 -6.01 4.05 12.25
N GLY A 322 -5.92 2.72 12.08
CA GLY A 322 -7.09 1.85 12.03
C GLY A 322 -7.93 2.04 10.77
N SER A 323 -9.25 1.86 10.87
CA SER A 323 -10.16 2.00 9.73
C SER A 323 -10.35 3.47 9.35
N LEU A 324 -10.52 3.76 8.06
CA LEU A 324 -10.81 5.10 7.56
C LEU A 324 -12.13 5.63 8.14
N LEU A 325 -13.11 4.76 8.33
CA LEU A 325 -14.38 5.14 8.96
C LEU A 325 -14.17 5.71 10.38
N ASP A 326 -13.39 5.03 11.20
CA ASP A 326 -13.09 5.49 12.56
C ASP A 326 -12.17 6.72 12.54
N TYR A 327 -11.21 6.74 11.61
CA TYR A 327 -10.30 7.86 11.42
C TYR A 327 -11.07 9.15 11.10
N LEU A 328 -11.94 9.13 10.10
CA LEU A 328 -12.75 10.29 9.69
C LEU A 328 -13.59 10.87 10.83
N ARG A 329 -14.04 10.02 11.76
CA ARG A 329 -14.91 10.40 12.89
C ARG A 329 -14.12 10.90 14.11
N ASN A 330 -12.82 10.62 14.19
CA ASN A 330 -11.98 11.02 15.31
C ASN A 330 -11.58 12.51 15.23
N LYS A 331 -10.84 13.00 16.22
CA LYS A 331 -10.45 14.42 16.31
C LYS A 331 -9.56 14.86 15.14
N GLU A 332 -8.66 13.99 14.68
CA GLU A 332 -7.74 14.29 13.58
C GLU A 332 -8.47 14.26 12.23
N GLY A 333 -9.27 13.22 11.98
CA GLY A 333 -10.05 13.08 10.75
C GLY A 333 -11.06 14.20 10.53
N LYS A 334 -11.64 14.75 11.61
CA LYS A 334 -12.52 15.93 11.54
C LYS A 334 -11.82 17.21 11.07
N ASN A 335 -10.49 17.28 11.18
CA ASN A 335 -9.71 18.42 10.73
C ASN A 335 -9.18 18.25 9.30
N LEU A 336 -9.43 17.11 8.64
CA LEU A 336 -9.05 16.89 7.25
C LEU A 336 -9.78 17.89 6.36
N ARG A 337 -9.03 18.58 5.51
CA ARG A 337 -9.58 19.47 4.49
C ARG A 337 -9.84 18.69 3.21
N LEU A 338 -10.60 19.30 2.30
CA LEU A 338 -10.95 18.74 1.00
C LEU A 338 -9.75 18.14 0.26
N HIS A 339 -8.59 18.82 0.25
CA HIS A 339 -7.39 18.33 -0.42
C HIS A 339 -6.95 16.94 0.09
N ALA A 340 -6.96 16.72 1.41
CA ALA A 340 -6.59 15.43 1.98
C ALA A 340 -7.63 14.34 1.68
N LEU A 341 -8.93 14.68 1.70
CA LEU A 341 -10.00 13.75 1.37
C LEU A 341 -9.95 13.30 -0.10
N ILE A 342 -9.65 14.23 -1.01
CA ILE A 342 -9.47 13.96 -2.44
C ILE A 342 -8.22 13.12 -2.70
N ASP A 343 -7.12 13.38 -1.99
CA ASP A 343 -5.94 12.54 -2.08
C ASP A 343 -6.20 11.11 -1.58
N MET A 344 -6.91 10.93 -0.46
CA MET A 344 -7.35 9.61 -0.01
C MET A 344 -8.25 8.92 -1.05
N ALA A 345 -9.16 9.66 -1.69
CA ALA A 345 -9.99 9.13 -2.78
C ALA A 345 -9.14 8.62 -3.96
N ALA A 346 -8.12 9.38 -4.36
CA ALA A 346 -7.18 8.99 -5.42
C ALA A 346 -6.38 7.74 -5.03
N GLN A 347 -5.85 7.67 -3.81
CA GLN A 347 -5.12 6.51 -3.32
C GLN A 347 -5.99 5.23 -3.34
N ILE A 348 -7.25 5.32 -2.93
CA ILE A 348 -8.18 4.18 -2.96
C ILE A 348 -8.49 3.79 -4.41
N ALA A 349 -8.75 4.76 -5.29
CA ALA A 349 -8.97 4.50 -6.71
C ALA A 349 -7.76 3.83 -7.37
N SER A 350 -6.54 4.23 -7.01
CA SER A 350 -5.30 3.59 -7.48
C SER A 350 -5.25 2.10 -7.11
N GLY A 351 -5.56 1.76 -5.85
CA GLY A 351 -5.65 0.37 -5.42
C GLY A 351 -6.73 -0.42 -6.17
N MET A 352 -7.90 0.18 -6.37
CA MET A 352 -9.00 -0.47 -7.09
C MET A 352 -8.76 -0.56 -8.61
N ALA A 353 -8.02 0.36 -9.22
CA ALA A 353 -7.61 0.30 -10.62
C ALA A 353 -6.65 -0.87 -10.86
N TYR A 354 -5.76 -1.14 -9.90
CA TYR A 354 -4.95 -2.35 -9.92
C TYR A 354 -5.83 -3.61 -9.88
N LEU A 355 -6.80 -3.69 -8.96
CA LEU A 355 -7.71 -4.84 -8.90
C LEU A 355 -8.58 -5.02 -10.16
N GLU A 356 -9.02 -3.91 -10.77
CA GLU A 356 -9.73 -3.91 -12.06
C GLU A 356 -8.89 -4.55 -13.18
N ARG A 357 -7.63 -4.14 -13.31
CA ARG A 357 -6.70 -4.73 -14.29
C ARG A 357 -6.47 -6.21 -14.04
N GLU A 358 -6.35 -6.59 -12.78
CA GLU A 358 -6.15 -7.97 -12.33
C GLU A 358 -7.45 -8.81 -12.31
N GLN A 359 -8.58 -8.23 -12.73
CA GLN A 359 -9.90 -8.88 -12.80
C GLN A 359 -10.35 -9.47 -11.44
N LEU A 360 -10.03 -8.78 -10.33
CA LEU A 360 -10.47 -9.12 -8.98
C LEU A 360 -11.61 -8.20 -8.53
N ILE A 361 -12.76 -8.77 -8.18
CA ILE A 361 -13.89 -8.03 -7.62
C ILE A 361 -13.76 -8.01 -6.09
N HIS A 362 -13.79 -6.83 -5.48
CA HIS A 362 -13.67 -6.63 -4.03
C HIS A 362 -14.95 -7.01 -3.28
N ARG A 363 -16.12 -6.61 -3.78
CA ARG A 363 -17.48 -6.87 -3.25
C ARG A 363 -17.87 -6.20 -1.95
N ASP A 364 -16.92 -5.73 -1.15
CA ASP A 364 -17.23 -4.97 0.06
C ASP A 364 -16.42 -3.68 0.23
N LEU A 365 -16.36 -2.86 -0.82
CA LEU A 365 -15.62 -1.59 -0.76
C LEU A 365 -16.40 -0.56 0.05
N ALA A 366 -15.84 -0.11 1.17
CA ALA A 366 -16.43 0.88 2.08
C ALA A 366 -15.34 1.48 2.99
N ALA A 367 -15.59 2.64 3.60
CA ALA A 367 -14.59 3.28 4.48
C ALA A 367 -14.15 2.41 5.68
N ARG A 368 -14.99 1.48 6.15
CA ARG A 368 -14.61 0.52 7.21
C ARG A 368 -13.56 -0.51 6.77
N ASN A 369 -13.44 -0.76 5.47
CA ASN A 369 -12.50 -1.72 4.86
C ASN A 369 -11.33 -1.00 4.18
N ILE A 370 -11.16 0.30 4.44
CA ILE A 370 -9.94 1.04 4.11
C ILE A 370 -9.19 1.24 5.42
N LEU A 371 -7.89 0.97 5.43
CA LEU A 371 -7.04 1.20 6.59
C LEU A 371 -6.14 2.42 6.39
N VAL A 372 -5.89 3.16 7.47
CA VAL A 372 -5.13 4.41 7.47
C VAL A 372 -3.79 4.21 8.19
N GLY A 373 -2.70 4.53 7.48
CA GLY A 373 -1.33 4.51 7.99
C GLY A 373 -0.87 5.90 8.41
N ASP A 374 0.44 6.07 8.52
CA ASP A 374 1.06 7.37 8.75
C ASP A 374 0.83 8.34 7.58
N ASN A 375 0.81 9.64 7.85
CA ASN A 375 0.71 10.70 6.86
C ASN A 375 -0.47 10.55 5.89
N ASN A 376 -1.63 10.09 6.38
CA ASN A 376 -2.85 9.91 5.58
C ASN A 376 -2.71 8.91 4.42
N ILE A 377 -1.74 8.00 4.47
CA ILE A 377 -1.67 6.89 3.52
C ILE A 377 -2.86 5.97 3.78
N VAL A 378 -3.60 5.63 2.73
CA VAL A 378 -4.75 4.72 2.82
C VAL A 378 -4.55 3.48 1.96
N LYS A 379 -4.98 2.33 2.46
CA LYS A 379 -4.88 1.05 1.76
C LYS A 379 -6.20 0.28 1.83
N VAL A 380 -6.58 -0.35 0.72
CA VAL A 380 -7.75 -1.23 0.63
C VAL A 380 -7.45 -2.54 1.36
N ALA A 381 -8.38 -3.01 2.18
CA ALA A 381 -8.27 -4.19 3.04
C ALA A 381 -9.54 -5.06 2.99
N ASP A 382 -9.50 -6.19 3.69
CA ASP A 382 -10.61 -7.14 3.87
C ASP A 382 -11.14 -7.75 2.56
N PHE A 383 -10.27 -8.51 1.89
CA PHE A 383 -10.59 -9.28 0.68
C PHE A 383 -11.39 -10.57 0.98
N GLY A 384 -11.93 -10.73 2.18
CA GLY A 384 -12.63 -11.96 2.60
C GLY A 384 -13.89 -12.29 1.78
N LEU A 385 -14.41 -11.33 1.02
CA LEU A 385 -15.52 -11.52 0.07
C LEU A 385 -15.08 -11.42 -1.39
N ALA A 386 -13.80 -11.15 -1.65
CA ALA A 386 -13.30 -10.92 -2.99
C ALA A 386 -13.35 -12.18 -3.85
N ARG A 387 -13.49 -12.00 -5.18
CA ARG A 387 -13.56 -13.10 -6.14
C ARG A 387 -12.84 -12.76 -7.44
N ILE A 388 -12.06 -13.71 -7.94
CA ILE A 388 -11.42 -13.67 -9.25
C ILE A 388 -12.49 -13.96 -10.31
N ILE A 389 -12.51 -13.17 -11.39
CA ILE A 389 -13.34 -13.44 -12.56
C ILE A 389 -12.66 -14.55 -13.37
N GLU A 390 -13.30 -15.71 -13.49
CA GLU A 390 -12.86 -16.78 -14.40
C GLU A 390 -13.60 -16.63 -15.74
N ASP A 391 -12.91 -16.79 -16.87
CA ASP A 391 -13.44 -16.57 -18.25
C ASP A 391 -14.71 -17.37 -18.58
N SER A 392 -15.03 -18.40 -17.80
CA SER A 392 -16.24 -19.22 -17.96
C SER A 392 -17.46 -18.74 -17.15
N GLU A 393 -17.29 -17.78 -16.23
CA GLU A 393 -18.31 -17.41 -15.23
C GLU A 393 -19.15 -16.17 -15.55
N TYR A 394 -18.93 -15.50 -16.69
CA TYR A 394 -19.91 -14.55 -17.22
C TYR A 394 -21.29 -15.21 -17.45
N THR A 395 -21.34 -16.56 -17.49
CA THR A 395 -22.50 -17.32 -17.97
C THR A 395 -23.15 -18.27 -16.92
N ALA A 396 -22.54 -18.55 -15.77
CA ALA A 396 -22.96 -19.72 -14.94
C ALA A 396 -23.99 -19.46 -13.81
N ARG A 397 -24.52 -18.24 -13.62
CA ARG A 397 -25.62 -17.99 -12.64
C ARG A 397 -26.81 -17.19 -13.18
N GLN A 398 -26.98 -17.15 -14.50
CA GLN A 398 -28.10 -16.42 -15.15
C GLN A 398 -29.50 -17.05 -14.97
N GLY A 399 -29.64 -18.19 -14.27
CA GLY A 399 -30.89 -18.98 -14.29
C GLY A 399 -31.73 -19.03 -13.02
N ARG A 400 -31.29 -18.52 -11.87
CA ARG A 400 -32.12 -18.53 -10.64
C ARG A 400 -32.46 -17.11 -10.24
N LYS A 401 -33.75 -16.75 -10.39
CA LYS A 401 -34.43 -15.71 -9.60
C LYS A 401 -34.34 -16.14 -8.13
N VAL A 402 -33.16 -16.01 -7.53
CA VAL A 402 -33.05 -16.19 -6.09
C VAL A 402 -33.58 -14.90 -5.50
N LYS A 403 -34.71 -15.01 -4.79
CA LYS A 403 -35.14 -14.03 -3.80
C LYS A 403 -34.08 -13.98 -2.69
N PHE A 404 -32.89 -13.45 -2.98
CA PHE A 404 -31.72 -13.51 -2.08
C PHE A 404 -31.91 -12.64 -0.84
N CYS A 405 -32.84 -11.69 -0.86
CA CYS A 405 -32.91 -10.65 0.15
C CYS A 405 -33.79 -10.98 1.37
N ASN A 406 -34.49 -12.12 1.47
CA ASN A 406 -35.31 -12.38 2.67
C ASN A 406 -34.84 -13.56 3.53
N GLU A 407 -34.01 -14.48 3.02
CA GLU A 407 -33.64 -15.70 3.75
C GLU A 407 -32.16 -15.72 4.19
N PHE A 408 -31.31 -14.89 3.58
CA PHE A 408 -29.89 -14.72 3.97
C PHE A 408 -29.60 -13.44 4.77
N LEU A 409 -30.61 -12.57 4.98
CA LEU A 409 -30.45 -11.30 5.69
C LEU A 409 -30.54 -11.48 7.22
N GLY A 410 -29.50 -12.07 7.79
CA GLY A 410 -29.01 -11.54 9.05
C GLY A 410 -28.56 -10.08 8.87
N ALA A 411 -28.44 -9.31 9.95
CA ALA A 411 -28.03 -7.90 9.98
C ALA A 411 -26.59 -7.59 9.46
N LYS A 412 -26.05 -8.39 8.52
CA LYS A 412 -24.61 -8.50 8.23
C LYS A 412 -24.21 -8.21 6.78
N PHE A 413 -25.14 -8.11 5.81
CA PHE A 413 -24.81 -7.76 4.42
C PHE A 413 -24.79 -6.22 4.24
N PRO A 414 -23.81 -5.64 3.54
CA PRO A 414 -23.59 -4.19 3.46
C PRO A 414 -24.49 -3.49 2.43
N ILE A 415 -25.81 -3.67 2.56
CA ILE A 415 -26.84 -3.24 1.60
C ILE A 415 -26.64 -1.81 1.08
N LYS A 416 -26.28 -0.87 1.96
CA LYS A 416 -26.14 0.56 1.61
C LYS A 416 -24.96 0.86 0.67
N TRP A 417 -23.98 -0.03 0.57
CA TRP A 417 -22.84 0.08 -0.34
C TRP A 417 -23.02 -0.73 -1.61
N THR A 418 -23.93 -1.70 -1.62
CA THR A 418 -24.08 -2.65 -2.72
C THR A 418 -24.87 -2.04 -3.88
N ALA A 419 -24.35 -2.21 -5.09
CA ALA A 419 -25.04 -1.84 -6.33
C ALA A 419 -26.39 -2.57 -6.47
N PRO A 420 -27.41 -1.96 -7.11
CA PRO A 420 -28.74 -2.54 -7.20
C PRO A 420 -28.74 -3.91 -7.92
N GLU A 421 -27.97 -4.08 -8.99
CA GLU A 421 -27.85 -5.36 -9.69
C GLU A 421 -27.16 -6.45 -8.85
N ALA A 422 -26.24 -6.08 -7.98
CA ALA A 422 -25.58 -6.99 -7.05
C ALA A 422 -26.52 -7.38 -5.91
N ALA A 423 -27.25 -6.42 -5.34
CA ALA A 423 -28.18 -6.65 -4.24
C ALA A 423 -29.42 -7.47 -4.67
N LEU A 424 -29.97 -7.18 -5.85
CA LEU A 424 -31.22 -7.78 -6.33
C LEU A 424 -31.00 -9.08 -7.13
N LEU A 425 -29.93 -9.13 -7.94
CA LEU A 425 -29.69 -10.23 -8.88
C LEU A 425 -28.44 -11.05 -8.54
N GLY A 426 -27.67 -10.67 -7.52
CA GLY A 426 -26.39 -11.31 -7.19
C GLY A 426 -25.31 -11.12 -8.25
N ARG A 427 -25.46 -10.12 -9.13
CA ARG A 427 -24.52 -9.82 -10.21
C ARG A 427 -23.42 -8.88 -9.71
N PHE A 428 -22.34 -9.47 -9.20
CA PHE A 428 -21.14 -8.73 -8.80
C PHE A 428 -20.18 -8.60 -9.97
N SER A 429 -19.63 -7.40 -10.15
CA SER A 429 -18.62 -7.06 -11.16
C SER A 429 -17.75 -5.90 -10.65
N ILE A 430 -16.69 -5.55 -11.37
CA ILE A 430 -15.92 -4.33 -11.08
C ILE A 430 -16.84 -3.10 -11.10
N LYS A 431 -17.84 -3.05 -11.98
CA LYS A 431 -18.82 -1.95 -12.02
C LYS A 431 -19.69 -1.87 -10.77
N SER A 432 -19.92 -2.98 -10.07
CA SER A 432 -20.59 -2.96 -8.75
C SER A 432 -19.67 -2.45 -7.63
N ASP A 433 -18.34 -2.61 -7.77
CA ASP A 433 -17.37 -1.97 -6.88
C ASP A 433 -17.27 -0.46 -7.16
N VAL A 434 -17.40 -0.03 -8.42
CA VAL A 434 -17.46 1.41 -8.77
C VAL A 434 -18.65 2.10 -8.10
N TRP A 435 -19.82 1.44 -8.03
CA TRP A 435 -20.95 1.94 -7.24
C TRP A 435 -20.58 2.11 -5.76
N SER A 436 -19.95 1.08 -5.20
CA SER A 436 -19.50 1.05 -3.80
C SER A 436 -18.49 2.17 -3.52
N TYR A 437 -17.59 2.45 -4.47
CA TYR A 437 -16.67 3.58 -4.43
C TYR A 437 -17.39 4.92 -4.42
N GLY A 438 -18.47 5.09 -5.21
CA GLY A 438 -19.32 6.29 -5.12
C GLY A 438 -19.90 6.51 -3.72
N ILE A 439 -20.33 5.44 -3.04
CA ILE A 439 -20.79 5.50 -1.64
C ILE A 439 -19.62 5.85 -0.69
N LEU A 440 -18.44 5.28 -0.92
CA LEU A 440 -17.23 5.60 -0.16
C LEU A 440 -16.84 7.08 -0.31
N LEU A 441 -16.94 7.66 -1.51
CA LEU A 441 -16.72 9.10 -1.73
C LEU A 441 -17.67 9.96 -0.89
N TYR A 442 -18.94 9.55 -0.78
CA TYR A 442 -19.89 10.19 0.13
C TYR A 442 -19.42 10.09 1.59
N GLU A 443 -18.96 8.92 2.04
CA GLU A 443 -18.39 8.75 3.39
C GLU A 443 -17.19 9.69 3.62
N LEU A 444 -16.25 9.80 2.67
CA LEU A 444 -15.11 10.71 2.76
C LEU A 444 -15.54 12.17 2.95
N ILE A 445 -16.38 12.68 2.03
CA ILE A 445 -16.81 14.09 2.03
C ILE A 445 -17.66 14.45 3.26
N THR A 446 -18.39 13.48 3.81
CA THR A 446 -19.23 13.68 5.00
C THR A 446 -18.56 13.27 6.31
N HIS A 447 -17.24 13.00 6.30
CA HIS A 447 -16.47 12.56 7.46
C HIS A 447 -17.07 11.34 8.17
N GLY A 448 -17.43 10.33 7.38
CA GLY A 448 -17.92 9.04 7.86
C GLY A 448 -19.39 9.04 8.24
N GLN A 449 -20.22 9.92 7.66
CA GLN A 449 -21.67 9.84 7.88
C GLN A 449 -22.21 8.53 7.28
N VAL A 450 -23.18 7.92 7.97
CA VAL A 450 -23.83 6.71 7.46
C VAL A 450 -24.57 7.04 6.16
N PRO A 451 -24.36 6.27 5.06
CA PRO A 451 -25.09 6.48 3.81
C PRO A 451 -26.60 6.38 3.98
N TYR A 452 -27.35 7.09 3.14
CA TYR A 452 -28.82 7.14 3.17
C TYR A 452 -29.34 7.43 4.59
N PRO A 453 -29.03 8.62 5.16
CA PRO A 453 -29.41 8.95 6.53
C PRO A 453 -30.94 8.89 6.69
N GLY A 454 -31.40 8.24 7.75
CA GLY A 454 -32.83 8.04 8.02
C GLY A 454 -33.50 6.86 7.31
N MET A 455 -32.84 6.23 6.33
CA MET A 455 -33.41 5.07 5.62
C MET A 455 -32.88 3.74 6.16
N HIS A 456 -33.78 2.77 6.32
CA HIS A 456 -33.44 1.38 6.64
C HIS A 456 -33.02 0.60 5.38
N ASN A 457 -32.30 -0.51 5.53
CA ASN A 457 -31.73 -1.27 4.40
C ASN A 457 -32.76 -1.64 3.32
N ARG A 458 -33.96 -2.08 3.71
CA ARG A 458 -35.03 -2.43 2.76
C ARG A 458 -35.48 -1.22 1.95
N GLU A 459 -35.69 -0.09 2.61
CA GLU A 459 -36.11 1.16 1.97
C GLU A 459 -35.05 1.66 0.99
N VAL A 460 -33.76 1.54 1.33
CA VAL A 460 -32.67 1.93 0.42
C VAL A 460 -32.75 1.18 -0.90
N ILE A 461 -32.95 -0.14 -0.88
CA ILE A 461 -33.07 -0.94 -2.11
C ILE A 461 -34.26 -0.46 -2.94
N GLU A 462 -35.43 -0.34 -2.33
CA GLU A 462 -36.67 0.05 -3.01
C GLU A 462 -36.56 1.46 -3.63
N GLN A 463 -35.94 2.41 -2.93
CA GLN A 463 -35.76 3.79 -3.42
C GLN A 463 -34.71 3.86 -4.53
N VAL A 464 -33.57 3.20 -4.36
CA VAL A 464 -32.50 3.19 -5.36
C VAL A 464 -32.97 2.56 -6.68
N GLU A 465 -33.77 1.50 -6.61
CA GLU A 465 -34.41 0.87 -7.77
C GLU A 465 -35.38 1.83 -8.49
N ARG A 466 -36.08 2.71 -7.75
CA ARG A 466 -36.94 3.77 -8.30
C ARG A 466 -36.17 4.97 -8.88
N GLY A 467 -34.84 4.93 -8.86
CA GLY A 467 -33.98 5.99 -9.39
C GLY A 467 -33.54 7.03 -8.35
N TYR A 468 -33.88 6.86 -7.07
CA TYR A 468 -33.36 7.74 -6.03
C TYR A 468 -31.83 7.66 -5.96
N ARG A 469 -31.18 8.81 -5.79
CA ARG A 469 -29.76 8.95 -5.46
C ARG A 469 -29.63 9.95 -4.32
N MET A 470 -28.62 9.77 -3.46
CA MET A 470 -28.42 10.70 -2.34
C MET A 470 -28.20 12.12 -2.87
N PRO A 471 -28.85 13.13 -2.28
CA PRO A 471 -28.62 14.52 -2.65
C PRO A 471 -27.19 14.94 -2.29
N LYS A 472 -26.71 15.99 -2.94
CA LYS A 472 -25.42 16.61 -2.59
C LYS A 472 -25.42 17.01 -1.11
N PRO A 473 -24.43 16.60 -0.31
CA PRO A 473 -24.33 17.01 1.09
C PRO A 473 -24.33 18.54 1.24
N THR A 474 -25.16 19.06 2.14
CA THR A 474 -25.29 20.52 2.39
C THR A 474 -24.54 20.98 3.64
N ASN A 475 -24.14 20.04 4.50
CA ASN A 475 -23.47 20.28 5.77
C ASN A 475 -21.93 20.25 5.68
N CYS A 476 -21.36 20.06 4.49
CA CYS A 476 -19.93 20.04 4.26
C CYS A 476 -19.56 20.65 2.89
N GLU A 477 -18.27 20.94 2.73
CA GLU A 477 -17.73 21.45 1.47
C GLU A 477 -17.61 20.32 0.45
N CYS A 478 -18.66 20.13 -0.35
CA CYS A 478 -18.68 19.19 -1.46
C CYS A 478 -18.61 19.96 -2.80
N PRO A 479 -17.53 19.83 -3.59
CA PRO A 479 -17.49 20.41 -4.94
C PRO A 479 -18.48 19.74 -5.89
N ASP A 480 -19.03 20.51 -6.84
CA ASP A 480 -19.98 19.97 -7.84
C ASP A 480 -19.37 18.89 -8.72
N SER A 481 -18.08 19.03 -9.06
CA SER A 481 -17.32 18.04 -9.83
C SER A 481 -17.21 16.70 -9.09
N VAL A 482 -16.96 16.72 -7.77
CA VAL A 482 -16.89 15.52 -6.93
C VAL A 482 -18.27 14.86 -6.82
N TYR A 483 -19.32 15.65 -6.58
CA TYR A 483 -20.69 15.12 -6.53
C TYR A 483 -21.14 14.56 -7.88
N SER A 484 -20.80 15.22 -8.98
CA SER A 484 -21.04 14.71 -10.33
C SER A 484 -20.34 13.36 -10.55
N MET A 485 -19.13 13.17 -10.00
CA MET A 485 -18.45 11.88 -10.06
C MET A 485 -19.18 10.80 -9.25
N MET A 486 -19.72 11.13 -8.07
CA MET A 486 -20.56 10.20 -7.30
C MET A 486 -21.78 9.75 -8.12
N LEU A 487 -22.45 10.69 -8.80
CA LEU A 487 -23.61 10.38 -9.64
C LEU A 487 -23.24 9.47 -10.83
N GLN A 488 -22.07 9.68 -11.46
CA GLN A 488 -21.57 8.78 -12.51
C GLN A 488 -21.28 7.37 -11.97
N CYS A 489 -20.71 7.25 -10.78
CA CYS A 489 -20.53 5.96 -10.11
C CYS A 489 -21.87 5.27 -9.80
N TRP A 490 -22.94 6.03 -9.57
CA TRP A 490 -24.29 5.52 -9.29
C TRP A 490 -25.20 5.45 -10.52
N ASP A 491 -24.66 5.40 -11.74
CA ASP A 491 -25.49 5.14 -12.91
C ASP A 491 -26.23 3.79 -12.74
N ALA A 492 -27.51 3.79 -13.13
CA ALA A 492 -28.34 2.59 -13.07
C ALA A 492 -27.83 1.50 -14.02
N ASP A 493 -27.24 1.90 -15.15
CA ASP A 493 -26.57 1.01 -16.09
C ASP A 493 -25.11 0.81 -15.66
N PRO A 494 -24.68 -0.41 -15.27
CA PRO A 494 -23.31 -0.67 -14.85
C PRO A 494 -22.26 -0.29 -15.88
N GLU A 495 -22.57 -0.41 -17.18
CA GLU A 495 -21.61 -0.14 -18.26
C GLU A 495 -21.33 1.35 -18.45
N LYS A 496 -22.23 2.23 -17.99
CA LYS A 496 -22.04 3.69 -18.02
C LYS A 496 -21.19 4.22 -16.88
N ARG A 497 -20.98 3.42 -15.84
CA ARG A 497 -20.13 3.81 -14.71
C ARG A 497 -18.67 3.91 -15.18
N PRO A 498 -17.88 4.86 -14.66
CA PRO A 498 -16.48 5.01 -15.06
C PRO A 498 -15.63 3.79 -14.71
N THR A 499 -14.41 3.71 -15.26
CA THR A 499 -13.38 2.75 -14.81
C THR A 499 -12.65 3.30 -13.59
N PHE A 500 -12.01 2.43 -12.81
CA PHE A 500 -11.17 2.90 -11.70
C PHE A 500 -9.93 3.62 -12.18
N GLU A 501 -9.39 3.26 -13.35
CA GLU A 501 -8.31 4.01 -14.00
C GLU A 501 -8.70 5.48 -14.26
N PHE A 502 -9.90 5.71 -14.79
CA PHE A 502 -10.41 7.07 -15.00
C PHE A 502 -10.64 7.81 -13.67
N LEU A 503 -11.23 7.14 -12.67
CA LEU A 503 -11.44 7.72 -11.34
C LEU A 503 -10.13 8.11 -10.67
N PHE A 504 -9.09 7.26 -10.78
CA PHE A 504 -7.76 7.57 -10.28
C PHE A 504 -7.21 8.82 -10.97
N GLY A 505 -7.18 8.87 -12.31
CA GLY A 505 -6.71 10.05 -13.05
C GLY A 505 -7.44 11.33 -12.64
N PHE A 506 -8.77 11.28 -12.56
CA PHE A 506 -9.60 12.42 -12.15
C PHE A 506 -9.25 12.97 -10.76
N PHE A 507 -9.21 12.11 -9.73
CA PHE A 507 -8.96 12.56 -8.36
C PHE A 507 -7.50 12.91 -8.13
N ASP A 508 -6.59 12.20 -8.79
CA ASP A 508 -5.17 12.49 -8.70
C ASP A 508 -4.92 13.89 -9.29
N ASP A 509 -5.42 14.20 -10.49
CA ASP A 509 -5.20 15.49 -11.17
C ASP A 509 -6.09 16.65 -10.69
N TYR A 510 -6.95 16.40 -9.70
CA TYR A 510 -8.03 17.30 -9.30
C TYR A 510 -7.58 18.75 -9.01
N PHE A 511 -6.41 18.93 -8.38
CA PHE A 511 -5.86 20.25 -8.06
C PHE A 511 -4.74 20.72 -9.00
N VAL A 512 -4.18 19.84 -9.84
CA VAL A 512 -2.98 20.13 -10.66
C VAL A 512 -3.33 20.98 -11.90
N SER A 513 -4.57 20.93 -12.37
CA SER A 513 -5.01 21.51 -13.65
C SER A 513 -5.02 23.05 -13.75
N THR A 514 -4.38 23.79 -12.84
CA THR A 514 -4.46 25.27 -12.80
C THR A 514 -3.14 26.05 -12.71
N GLU A 515 -1.95 25.43 -12.73
CA GLU A 515 -0.67 26.17 -12.59
C GLU A 515 0.32 26.01 -13.77
N PRO A 516 1.04 27.10 -14.18
CA PRO A 516 2.08 27.01 -15.20
C PRO A 516 3.23 26.08 -14.77
N SER A 517 3.83 25.42 -15.77
CA SER A 517 4.66 24.23 -15.61
C SER A 517 5.97 24.46 -14.85
N TYR A 518 6.61 25.62 -14.97
CA TYR A 518 7.80 26.02 -14.19
C TYR A 518 7.87 27.55 -14.15
N ARG A 519 8.35 28.15 -13.06
CA ARG A 519 8.67 29.59 -13.04
C ARG A 519 10.15 29.83 -13.34
N ASN A 520 10.46 30.85 -14.12
CA ASN A 520 11.84 31.27 -14.30
C ASN A 520 12.26 32.06 -13.06
N ALA A 521 13.39 31.69 -12.46
CA ALA A 521 13.96 32.43 -11.35
C ALA A 521 14.50 33.82 -11.77
N GLU A 522 14.43 34.16 -13.07
CA GLU A 522 14.71 35.50 -13.60
C GLU A 522 13.48 36.44 -13.57
N ASP A 523 12.29 35.92 -13.24
CA ASP A 523 11.05 36.70 -13.15
C ASP A 523 10.92 37.49 -11.82
N PHE A 524 11.95 37.47 -10.96
CA PHE A 524 11.99 38.14 -9.65
C PHE A 524 13.28 38.92 -9.42
#